data_AF-A0A520BBH9-F1
#
_entry.id   AF-A0A520BBH9-F1
#
_cell.length_a   1.000
_cell.length_b   1.000
_cell.length_c   1.000
_cell.angle_alpha   90.00
_cell.angle_beta   90.00
_cell.angle_gamma   90.00
#
_symmetry.space_group_name_H-M   'P 1'
#
loop_
_entity.id
_entity.type
_entity.pdbx_description
1 polymer ?
#
loop_
_entity_poly.entity_id
_entity_poly.type
_entity_poly.pdbx_seq_one_letter_code
_entity_poly.pdbx_strand_id
1 'polypeptide(L)'
;MQNLAPIALFVYNRPQHTERTIKFLKQNNLAKESKLFIFSDGAKSKSEEENVAEVRAIINNVEGFKSIKVIERKENAGLANAVIE
;
A
#
# COMPACT_ATOMS: atom_id res chain seq x y z
N MET A 1 -19.54 -17.53 -8.35
CA MET A 1 -18.94 -16.24 -7.91
C MET A 1 -17.50 -16.24 -8.36
N GLN A 2 -17.05 -15.23 -9.11
CA GLN A 2 -15.63 -15.11 -9.44
C GLN A 2 -14.85 -14.71 -8.18
N ASN A 3 -13.92 -15.56 -7.75
CA ASN A 3 -12.94 -15.19 -6.74
C ASN A 3 -11.79 -14.46 -7.43
N LEU A 4 -11.86 -13.13 -7.42
CA LEU A 4 -10.76 -12.29 -7.92
C LEU A 4 -9.58 -12.39 -6.97
N ALA A 5 -8.38 -12.48 -7.55
CA ALA A 5 -7.14 -12.47 -6.78
C ALA A 5 -7.01 -11.16 -5.99
N PRO A 6 -6.66 -11.22 -4.69
CA PRO A 6 -6.38 -10.02 -3.92
C PRO A 6 -5.10 -9.35 -4.43
N ILE A 7 -5.02 -8.03 -4.27
CA ILE A 7 -3.84 -7.23 -4.61
C ILE A 7 -3.10 -6.92 -3.30
N ALA A 8 -1.82 -7.27 -3.23
CA ALA A 8 -0.93 -6.86 -2.17
C ALA A 8 0.00 -5.76 -2.69
N LEU A 9 0.00 -4.60 -2.04
CA LEU A 9 0.81 -3.44 -2.38
C LEU A 9 1.72 -3.10 -1.20
N PHE A 10 3.03 -3.18 -1.42
CA PHE A 10 4.04 -2.81 -0.42
C PHE A 10 4.57 -1.41 -0.70
N VAL A 11 4.52 -0.53 0.30
CA VAL A 11 4.92 0.87 0.18
C VAL A 11 5.87 1.26 1.32
N TYR A 12 6.72 2.26 1.07
CA TYR A 12 7.68 2.73 2.06
C TYR A 12 7.84 4.26 2.03
N ASN A 13 8.89 4.78 1.39
CA ASN A 13 9.28 6.20 1.44
C ASN A 13 9.19 6.89 0.05
N ARG A 14 8.31 6.41 -0.82
CA ARG A 14 8.15 6.89 -2.20
C ARG A 14 6.74 7.43 -2.46
N PRO A 15 6.39 8.63 -1.98
CA PRO A 15 5.04 9.18 -2.06
C PRO A 15 4.54 9.32 -3.51
N GLN A 16 5.32 9.96 -4.38
CA GLN A 16 4.94 10.16 -5.80
C GLN A 16 4.70 8.84 -6.56
N HIS A 17 5.55 7.83 -6.33
CA HIS A 17 5.36 6.52 -6.96
C HIS A 17 4.14 5.79 -6.38
N THR A 18 3.89 5.92 -5.08
CA THR A 18 2.74 5.32 -4.40
C THR A 18 1.44 5.90 -4.95
N GLU A 19 1.34 7.23 -5.01
CA GLU A 19 0.17 7.93 -5.57
C GLU A 19 -0.08 7.51 -7.03
N ARG A 20 0.96 7.54 -7.87
CA ARG A 20 0.85 7.16 -9.28
C ARG A 20 0.42 5.70 -9.43
N THR A 21 0.98 4.79 -8.63
CA THR A 21 0.64 3.36 -8.67
C THR A 21 -0.83 3.15 -8.32
N ILE A 22 -1.31 3.77 -7.23
CA ILE A 22 -2.72 3.70 -6.83
C ILE A 22 -3.63 4.27 -7.91
N LYS A 23 -3.27 5.42 -8.51
CA LYS A 23 -4.05 6.05 -9.59
C LYS A 23 -4.26 5.11 -10.76
N PHE A 24 -3.21 4.45 -11.26
CA PHE A 24 -3.33 3.51 -12.37
C PHE A 24 -3.98 2.19 -11.96
N LEU A 25 -3.76 1.72 -10.74
CA LEU A 25 -4.42 0.52 -10.23
C LEU A 25 -5.94 0.68 -10.17
N LYS A 26 -6.43 1.86 -9.79
CA LYS A 26 -7.86 2.21 -9.80
C LYS A 26 -8.48 2.22 -11.22
N GLN A 27 -7.67 2.40 -12.27
CA GLN A 27 -8.14 2.47 -13.65
C GLN A 27 -8.23 1.08 -14.32
N ASN A 28 -7.69 0.03 -13.68
CA ASN A 28 -7.73 -1.31 -14.24
C ASN A 28 -9.15 -1.90 -14.24
N ASN A 29 -9.42 -2.77 -15.21
CA ASN A 29 -10.64 -3.56 -15.21
C ASN A 29 -10.74 -4.36 -13.90
N LEU A 30 -11.95 -4.46 -13.34
CA LEU A 30 -12.25 -5.14 -12.07
C LEU A 30 -11.62 -4.49 -10.81
N ALA A 31 -11.04 -3.29 -10.89
CA ALA A 31 -10.49 -2.60 -9.70
C ALA A 31 -11.55 -2.45 -8.59
N LYS A 32 -12.78 -2.06 -8.95
CA LYS A 32 -13.92 -1.93 -8.03
C LYS A 32 -14.35 -3.23 -7.37
N GLU A 33 -13.97 -4.38 -7.94
CA GLU A 33 -14.31 -5.71 -7.41
C GLU A 33 -13.12 -6.37 -6.69
N SER A 34 -11.94 -5.78 -6.81
CA SER A 34 -10.69 -6.28 -6.24
C SER A 34 -10.54 -5.88 -4.77
N LYS A 35 -9.94 -6.77 -3.98
CA LYS A 35 -9.56 -6.49 -2.59
C LYS A 35 -8.12 -6.00 -2.56
N LEU A 36 -7.86 -4.84 -1.98
CA LEU A 36 -6.53 -4.25 -1.88
C LEU A 36 -6.01 -4.33 -0.45
N PHE A 37 -4.83 -4.90 -0.28
CA PHE A 37 -4.07 -4.92 0.97
C PHE A 37 -2.82 -4.06 0.78
N ILE A 38 -2.66 -3.05 1.61
CA ILE A 38 -1.52 -2.13 1.54
C ILE A 38 -0.68 -2.32 2.79
N PHE A 39 0.59 -2.65 2.61
CA PHE A 39 1.56 -2.82 3.68
C PHE A 39 2.51 -1.63 3.67
N SER A 40 2.58 -0.91 4.79
CA SER A 40 3.50 0.22 4.96
C SER A 40 4.44 -0.07 6.13
N ASP A 41 5.73 -0.13 5.82
CA ASP A 41 6.77 -0.30 6.84
C ASP A 41 7.07 1.02 7.58
N GLY A 42 7.61 0.91 8.79
CA GLY A 42 8.11 2.07 9.56
C GLY A 42 9.41 2.62 8.97
N ALA A 43 9.69 3.91 9.19
CA ALA A 43 10.93 4.55 8.76
C ALA A 43 12.15 3.93 9.47
N LYS A 44 13.26 3.71 8.75
CA LYS A 44 14.54 3.26 9.35
C LYS A 44 15.35 4.42 9.92
N SER A 45 15.08 5.64 9.49
CA SER A 45 15.83 6.83 9.84
C SER A 45 14.93 8.07 9.87
N LYS A 46 15.33 9.10 10.63
CA LYS A 46 14.59 10.37 10.72
C LYS A 46 14.39 11.06 9.37
N SER A 47 15.36 10.96 8.46
CA SER A 47 15.26 11.53 7.11
C SER A 47 14.18 10.87 6.24
N GLU A 48 13.72 9.68 6.61
CA GLU A 48 12.68 8.95 5.89
C GLU A 48 11.30 9.10 6.54
N GLU A 49 11.22 9.59 7.78
CA GLU A 49 9.95 9.76 8.51
C GLU A 49 8.96 10.63 7.75
N GLU A 50 9.42 11.73 7.16
CA GLU A 50 8.57 12.64 6.38
C GLU A 50 7.97 11.94 5.16
N ASN A 51 8.80 11.28 4.36
CA ASN A 51 8.36 10.55 3.17
C ASN A 51 7.44 9.36 3.51
N VAL A 52 7.71 8.65 4.61
CA VAL A 52 6.87 7.55 5.09
C VAL A 52 5.53 8.09 5.61
N ALA A 53 5.52 9.23 6.30
CA ALA A 53 4.30 9.88 6.75
C ALA A 53 3.44 10.35 5.56
N GLU A 54 4.06 10.90 4.52
CA GLU A 54 3.35 11.28 3.29
C GLU A 54 2.75 10.06 2.57
N VAL A 55 3.51 8.96 2.46
CA VAL A 55 3.00 7.68 1.95
C VAL A 55 1.81 7.20 2.78
N ARG A 56 1.87 7.27 4.11
CA ARG A 56 0.77 6.91 5.01
C ARG A 56 -0.46 7.78 4.81
N ALA A 57 -0.27 9.08 4.59
CA ALA A 57 -1.37 9.99 4.27
C ALA A 57 -2.03 9.61 2.93
N ILE A 58 -1.25 9.23 1.91
CA ILE A 58 -1.77 8.78 0.61
C ILE A 58 -2.57 7.47 0.76
N ILE A 59 -1.99 6.45 1.40
CA ILE A 59 -2.62 5.11 1.47
C ILE A 59 -3.87 5.07 2.33
N ASN A 60 -3.97 5.94 3.34
CA ASN A 60 -5.15 6.04 4.20
C ASN A 60 -6.35 6.73 3.53
N ASN A 61 -6.13 7.44 2.42
CA ASN A 61 -7.18 8.09 1.61
C ASN A 61 -7.47 7.33 0.30
N VAL A 62 -7.09 6.05 0.21
CA VAL A 62 -7.35 5.24 -0.99
C VAL A 62 -8.81 4.82 -1.02
N GLU A 63 -9.38 4.82 -2.22
CA GLU A 63 -10.78 4.48 -2.50
C GLU A 63 -10.88 3.81 -3.88
N GLY A 64 -12.04 3.30 -4.26
CA GLY A 64 -12.28 2.75 -5.60
C GLY A 64 -11.97 1.27 -5.76
N PHE A 65 -11.77 0.56 -4.66
CA PHE A 65 -11.64 -0.91 -4.59
C PHE A 65 -12.81 -1.50 -3.79
N LYS A 66 -13.04 -2.81 -3.90
CA LYS A 66 -14.12 -3.50 -3.16
C LYS A 66 -13.92 -3.41 -1.65
N SER A 67 -12.68 -3.53 -1.22
CA SER A 67 -12.27 -3.37 0.18
C SER A 67 -10.79 -3.00 0.21
N ILE A 68 -10.42 -2.13 1.14
CA ILE A 68 -9.05 -1.68 1.33
C ILE A 68 -8.66 -1.97 2.76
N LYS A 69 -7.52 -2.62 2.96
CA LYS A 69 -6.95 -2.88 4.28
C LYS A 69 -5.52 -2.34 4.31
N VAL A 70 -5.30 -1.34 5.15
CA VAL A 70 -3.96 -0.78 5.41
C VAL A 70 -3.37 -1.47 6.63
N ILE A 71 -2.13 -1.93 6.51
CA ILE A 71 -1.37 -2.62 7.54
C ILE A 71 -0.07 -1.83 7.72
N GLU A 72 -0.02 -1.04 8.78
CA GLU A 72 1.15 -0.25 9.13
C GLU A 72 2.00 -1.00 10.15
N ARG A 73 3.30 -1.13 9.89
CA ARG A 73 4.28 -1.66 10.84
C ARG A 73 5.02 -0.51 11.52
N LYS A 74 5.39 -0.71 12.79
CA LYS A 74 6.18 0.27 13.55
C LYS A 74 7.64 0.30 13.11
N GLU A 75 8.18 -0.87 12.74
CA GLU A 75 9.56 -1.04 12.32
C GLU A 75 9.64 -1.55 10.89
N ASN A 76 10.72 -1.21 10.18
CA ASN A 76 10.96 -1.72 8.85
C ASN A 76 11.45 -3.17 8.90
N ALA A 77 10.53 -4.12 8.72
CA ALA A 77 10.89 -5.53 8.68
C ALA A 77 11.58 -5.93 7.37
N GLY A 78 11.48 -5.11 6.31
CA GLY A 78 11.98 -5.42 4.98
C GLY A 78 11.06 -6.40 4.23
N LEU A 79 11.08 -6.35 2.89
CA LEU A 79 10.15 -7.08 2.03
C LEU A 79 10.18 -8.62 2.27
N ALA A 80 11.34 -9.20 2.59
CA ALA A 80 11.47 -10.63 2.87
C ALA A 80 10.63 -11.07 4.09
N ASN A 81 10.67 -10.30 5.18
CA ASN A 81 9.89 -10.55 6.39
C ASN A 81 8.44 -10.04 6.28
N ALA A 82 8.09 -9.35 5.19
CA ALA A 82 6.73 -8.91 4.92
C ALA A 82 5.89 -9.97 4.16
N VAL A 83 6.55 -10.98 3.57
CA VAL A 83 5.92 -11.99 2.71
C VAL A 83 6.01 -13.41 3.28
N ILE A 84 7.05 -13.75 4.05
CA ILE A 84 7.35 -15.13 4.45
C ILE A 84 6.94 -15.49 5.90
N GLU A 85 6.95 -14.55 6.84
CA GLU A 85 6.54 -14.77 8.24
C GLU A 85 5.06 -14.50 8.52
#